data_AF-S8ECX8-F1
#
_entry.id   AF-S8ECX8-F1
#
_cell.length_a   1.000
_cell.length_b   1.000
_cell.length_c   1.000
_cell.angle_alpha   90.00
_cell.angle_beta   90.00
_cell.angle_gamma   90.00
#
_symmetry.space_group_name_H-M   'P 1'
#
loop_
_entity.id
_entity.type
_entity.pdbx_description
1 polymer ?
#
loop_
_entity_poly.entity_id
_entity_poly.type
_entity_poly.pdbx_seq_one_letter_code
_entity_poly.pdbx_strand_id
1 'polypeptide(L)'
;MSNPGASQQSKFRLNPKPTYSERMSETRGEIRRIMKEALRHITGDEVATMHWPTYWKDVVARYHVIIEGWPEDVPFRNLSDVSNLGKLEQLLRGWQSGAIHFRRIPEAEFALLNAQREAGGSAD
;
A
#
# COMPACT_ATOMS: atom_id res chain seq x y z
N MET A 1 -45.71 23.46 46.52
CA MET A 1 -44.66 22.45 46.27
C MET A 1 -43.93 22.85 44.99
N SER A 2 -42.76 23.49 45.15
CA SER A 2 -41.73 23.74 44.13
C SER A 2 -40.47 23.02 44.65
N ASN A 3 -39.52 22.44 43.92
CA ASN A 3 -39.03 22.60 42.56
C ASN A 3 -38.22 21.29 42.18
N PRO A 4 -37.20 21.30 41.31
CA PRO A 4 -37.06 20.63 40.00
C PRO A 4 -36.11 19.41 39.97
N GLY A 5 -35.94 18.74 38.82
CA GLY A 5 -34.93 17.67 38.70
C GLY A 5 -34.72 17.17 37.28
N ALA A 6 -33.61 17.61 36.68
CA ALA A 6 -33.12 17.22 35.37
C ALA A 6 -32.87 15.72 35.23
N SER A 7 -32.90 15.21 33.99
CA SER A 7 -32.01 14.12 33.57
C SER A 7 -31.86 14.13 32.05
N GLN A 8 -30.76 14.74 31.61
CA GLN A 8 -30.14 14.49 30.31
C GLN A 8 -29.99 12.98 30.11
N GLN A 9 -30.53 12.41 29.04
CA GLN A 9 -30.14 11.06 28.63
C GLN A 9 -28.91 11.16 27.73
N SER A 10 -27.78 10.80 28.34
CA SER A 10 -26.46 10.70 27.74
C SER A 10 -26.45 9.71 26.57
N LYS A 11 -25.82 10.17 25.49
CA LYS A 11 -25.52 9.44 24.25
C LYS A 11 -24.71 8.17 24.55
N PHE A 12 -25.35 7.01 24.53
CA PHE A 12 -24.65 5.74 24.31
C PHE A 12 -24.26 5.66 22.84
N ARG A 13 -23.10 6.24 22.48
CA ARG A 13 -22.44 5.83 21.23
C ARG A 13 -21.88 4.44 21.47
N LEU A 14 -22.65 3.41 21.11
CA LEU A 14 -22.08 2.09 20.85
C LEU A 14 -21.08 2.31 19.71
N ASN A 15 -19.77 2.22 19.99
CA ASN A 15 -18.77 2.10 18.93
C ASN A 15 -19.07 0.78 18.21
N PRO A 16 -19.66 0.81 16.99
CA PRO A 16 -19.93 -0.42 16.27
C PRO A 16 -18.58 -1.09 15.99
N LYS A 17 -18.51 -2.42 16.09
CA LYS A 17 -17.32 -3.12 15.59
C LYS A 17 -17.17 -2.75 14.11
N PRO A 18 -15.97 -2.36 13.64
CA PRO A 18 -15.78 -1.96 12.27
C PRO A 18 -16.19 -3.11 11.35
N THR A 19 -17.03 -2.77 10.37
CA THR A 19 -17.51 -3.67 9.32
C THR A 19 -16.34 -4.18 8.49
N TYR A 20 -16.56 -5.28 7.76
CA TYR A 20 -15.54 -5.85 6.89
C TYR A 20 -15.00 -4.84 5.88
N SER A 21 -15.88 -4.01 5.30
CA SER A 21 -15.51 -2.96 4.34
C SER A 21 -14.69 -1.83 4.98
N GLU A 22 -15.03 -1.43 6.20
CA GLU A 22 -14.25 -0.43 6.96
C GLU A 22 -12.84 -0.97 7.24
N ARG A 23 -12.72 -2.20 7.75
CA ARG A 23 -11.41 -2.83 8.00
C ARG A 23 -10.57 -2.94 6.74
N MET A 24 -11.16 -3.29 5.60
CA MET A 24 -10.45 -3.31 4.33
C MET A 24 -9.96 -1.93 3.93
N SER A 25 -10.80 -0.90 4.11
CA SER A 25 -10.45 0.48 3.77
C SER A 25 -9.33 1.01 4.67
N GLU A 26 -9.40 0.73 5.96
CA GLU A 26 -8.35 1.02 6.95
C GLU A 26 -7.04 0.31 6.60
N THR A 27 -7.10 -1.00 6.34
CA THR A 27 -5.91 -1.81 5.99
C THR A 27 -5.25 -1.28 4.71
N ARG A 28 -6.03 -0.96 3.68
CA ARG A 28 -5.50 -0.34 2.45
C ARG A 28 -4.88 1.03 2.73
N GLY A 29 -5.50 1.84 3.58
CA GLY A 29 -4.99 3.15 3.99
C GLY A 29 -3.62 3.03 4.66
N GLU A 30 -3.49 2.07 5.57
CA GLU A 30 -2.23 1.83 6.29
C GLU A 30 -1.12 1.32 5.38
N ILE A 31 -1.42 0.36 4.49
CA ILE A 31 -0.44 -0.10 3.50
C ILE A 31 0.01 1.07 2.61
N ARG A 32 -0.92 1.90 2.12
CA ARG A 32 -0.56 3.09 1.31
C ARG A 32 0.34 4.06 2.07
N ARG A 33 0.09 4.25 3.37
CA ARG A 33 0.91 5.10 4.24
C ARG A 33 2.32 4.56 4.33
N ILE A 34 2.49 3.28 4.68
CA ILE A 34 3.80 2.63 4.80
C ILE A 34 4.55 2.64 3.47
N MET A 35 3.89 2.26 2.37
CA MET A 35 4.50 2.26 1.03
C MET A 35 4.99 3.65 0.63
N LYS A 36 4.18 4.69 0.88
CA LYS A 36 4.56 6.07 0.57
C LYS A 36 5.77 6.51 1.40
N GLU A 37 5.77 6.24 2.70
CA GLU A 37 6.88 6.58 3.59
C GLU A 37 8.16 5.83 3.20
N ALA A 38 8.07 4.53 2.94
CA ALA A 38 9.19 3.70 2.51
C ALA A 38 9.76 4.16 1.16
N LEU A 39 8.90 4.50 0.20
CA LEU A 39 9.31 5.04 -1.10
C LEU A 39 10.07 6.36 -0.93
N ARG A 40 9.49 7.33 -0.21
CA ARG A 40 10.15 8.63 0.04
C ARG A 40 11.48 8.46 0.75
N HIS A 41 11.54 7.54 1.71
CA HIS A 41 12.76 7.28 2.46
C HIS A 41 13.88 6.72 1.56
N ILE A 42 13.56 5.75 0.70
CA ILE A 42 14.58 5.14 -0.18
C ILE A 42 14.97 6.04 -1.36
N THR A 43 14.07 6.89 -1.85
CA THR A 43 14.38 7.81 -2.96
C THR A 43 14.99 9.13 -2.49
N GLY A 44 14.76 9.52 -1.23
CA GLY A 44 15.08 10.86 -0.73
C GLY A 44 14.19 11.96 -1.31
N ASP A 45 13.12 11.60 -2.04
CA ASP A 45 12.19 12.53 -2.68
C ASP A 45 10.88 12.57 -1.87
N GLU A 46 10.62 13.69 -1.20
CA GLU A 46 9.42 13.89 -0.38
C GLU A 46 8.13 13.93 -1.18
N VAL A 47 8.18 14.19 -2.49
CA VAL A 47 7.00 14.18 -3.37
C VAL A 47 6.82 12.85 -4.08
N ALA A 48 7.70 11.86 -3.85
CA ALA A 48 7.53 10.53 -4.40
C ALA A 48 6.20 9.90 -3.95
N THR A 49 5.47 9.35 -4.92
CA THR A 49 4.21 8.65 -4.71
C THR A 49 4.15 7.41 -5.60
N MET A 50 3.32 6.45 -5.19
CA MET A 50 3.13 5.21 -5.93
C MET A 50 2.20 5.43 -7.13
N HIS A 51 2.65 5.02 -8.31
CA HIS A 51 1.85 4.99 -9.53
C HIS A 51 1.73 3.56 -10.03
N TRP A 52 0.59 2.90 -9.81
CA TRP A 52 0.42 1.49 -10.20
C TRP A 52 0.40 1.26 -11.73
N PRO A 53 -0.37 2.02 -12.54
CA PRO A 53 -0.42 1.78 -13.99
C PRO A 53 0.92 2.06 -14.69
N THR A 54 1.67 3.03 -14.17
CA THR A 54 2.96 3.45 -14.70
C THR A 54 4.11 3.09 -13.77
N TYR A 55 3.96 2.04 -12.95
CA TYR A 55 4.93 1.64 -11.92
C TYR A 55 6.34 1.51 -12.48
N TRP A 56 6.46 0.86 -13.63
CA TRP A 56 7.75 0.73 -14.30
C TRP A 56 8.38 2.09 -14.62
N LYS A 57 7.63 3.01 -15.20
CA LYS A 57 8.16 4.30 -15.66
C LYS A 57 8.41 5.28 -14.50
N ASP A 58 7.42 5.44 -13.62
CA ASP A 58 7.40 6.50 -12.62
C ASP A 58 8.00 6.08 -11.27
N VAL A 59 8.21 4.77 -11.05
CA VAL A 59 8.85 4.25 -9.83
C VAL A 59 10.18 3.58 -10.18
N VAL A 60 10.16 2.54 -11.01
CA VAL A 60 11.35 1.72 -11.29
C VAL A 60 12.39 2.51 -12.10
N ALA A 61 12.03 2.99 -13.29
CA ALA A 61 12.94 3.70 -14.18
C ALA A 61 13.32 5.10 -13.67
N ARG A 62 12.42 5.76 -12.92
CA ARG A 62 12.71 7.10 -12.39
C ARG A 62 13.65 7.08 -11.18
N TYR A 63 13.45 6.14 -10.25
CA TYR A 63 14.19 6.14 -8.98
C TYR A 63 15.11 4.94 -8.80
N HIS A 64 15.11 4.00 -9.73
CA HIS A 64 15.90 2.76 -9.67
C HIS A 64 15.59 1.99 -8.38
N VAL A 65 14.29 1.84 -8.09
CA VAL A 65 13.80 1.05 -6.95
C VAL A 65 12.71 0.09 -7.38
N ILE A 66 12.72 -1.11 -6.81
CA ILE A 66 11.69 -2.14 -7.01
C ILE A 66 11.11 -2.59 -5.67
N ILE A 67 9.91 -3.16 -5.69
CA ILE A 67 9.34 -3.83 -4.52
C ILE A 67 9.81 -5.28 -4.54
N GLU A 68 10.42 -5.71 -3.45
CA GLU A 68 10.87 -7.09 -3.25
C GLU A 68 10.04 -7.78 -2.16
N GLY A 69 9.97 -9.10 -2.24
CA GLY A 69 9.26 -9.94 -1.26
C GLY A 69 7.73 -9.90 -1.39
N TRP A 70 7.21 -9.39 -2.51
CA TRP A 70 5.77 -9.38 -2.77
C TRP A 70 5.22 -10.82 -2.86
N PRO A 71 4.14 -11.18 -2.14
CA PRO A 71 3.62 -12.54 -2.13
C PRO A 71 3.09 -12.97 -3.51
N GLU A 72 3.40 -14.19 -3.93
CA GLU A 72 2.96 -14.75 -5.23
C GLU A 72 1.43 -14.92 -5.33
N ASP A 73 0.76 -15.16 -4.20
CA ASP A 73 -0.69 -15.35 -4.14
C ASP A 73 -1.47 -14.03 -4.24
N VAL A 74 -0.80 -12.89 -4.11
CA VAL A 74 -1.40 -11.56 -4.17
C VAL A 74 -0.99 -10.89 -5.49
N PRO A 75 -1.95 -10.57 -6.38
CA PRO A 75 -1.62 -9.91 -7.63
C PRO A 75 -0.90 -8.57 -7.41
N PHE A 76 0.18 -8.33 -8.17
CA PHE A 76 0.93 -7.08 -8.14
C PHE A 76 0.17 -5.98 -8.90
N ARG A 77 -0.79 -5.34 -8.22
CA ARG A 77 -1.67 -4.29 -8.78
C ARG A 77 -2.12 -3.32 -7.69
N ASN A 78 -2.95 -2.34 -8.06
CA ASN A 78 -3.48 -1.38 -7.11
C ASN A 78 -4.25 -2.09 -5.98
N LEU A 79 -4.01 -1.65 -4.74
CA LEU A 79 -4.64 -2.20 -3.53
C LEU A 79 -6.18 -2.12 -3.54
N SER A 80 -6.76 -1.22 -4.33
CA SER A 80 -8.22 -1.16 -4.53
C SER A 80 -8.75 -2.39 -5.27
N ASP A 81 -7.95 -3.02 -6.12
CA ASP A 81 -8.34 -4.20 -6.90
C ASP A 81 -8.21 -5.50 -6.08
N VAL A 82 -7.57 -5.43 -4.90
CA VAL A 82 -7.48 -6.55 -3.96
C VAL A 82 -8.73 -6.54 -3.07
N SER A 83 -9.69 -7.42 -3.37
CA SER A 83 -11.00 -7.51 -2.68
C SER A 83 -11.02 -8.47 -1.46
N ASN A 84 -9.87 -9.00 -1.06
CA ASN A 84 -9.74 -9.96 0.03
C ASN A 84 -8.99 -9.35 1.23
N LEU A 85 -9.64 -9.29 2.40
CA LEU A 85 -9.05 -8.72 3.61
C LEU A 85 -7.84 -9.51 4.11
N GLY A 86 -7.88 -10.85 4.06
CA GLY A 86 -6.74 -11.68 4.48
C GLY A 86 -5.48 -11.42 3.65
N LYS A 87 -5.63 -11.20 2.34
CA LYS A 87 -4.53 -10.80 1.46
C LYS A 87 -3.99 -9.40 1.79
N LEU A 88 -4.88 -8.45 2.09
CA LEU A 88 -4.48 -7.12 2.54
C LEU A 88 -3.74 -7.17 3.88
N GLU A 89 -4.21 -7.97 4.85
CA GLU A 89 -3.52 -8.16 6.13
C GLU A 89 -2.16 -8.85 5.95
N GLN A 90 -2.04 -9.80 5.02
CA GLN A 90 -0.76 -10.42 4.67
C GLN A 90 0.22 -9.39 4.09
N LEU A 91 -0.24 -8.53 3.16
CA LEU A 91 0.58 -7.43 2.66
C LEU A 91 1.00 -6.49 3.79
N LEU A 92 0.06 -6.09 4.65
CA LEU A 92 0.34 -5.20 5.76
C LEU A 92 1.41 -5.78 6.69
N ARG A 93 1.28 -7.05 7.09
CA ARG A 93 2.29 -7.75 7.89
C ARG A 93 3.64 -7.83 7.17
N GLY A 94 3.63 -8.09 5.86
CA GLY A 94 4.85 -8.11 5.05
C GLY A 94 5.59 -6.78 5.05
N TRP A 95 4.87 -5.67 4.86
CA TRP A 95 5.44 -4.32 4.92
C TRP A 95 5.95 -3.95 6.32
N GLN A 96 5.20 -4.30 7.38
CA GLN A 96 5.59 -3.99 8.76
C GLN A 96 6.79 -4.81 9.25
N SER A 97 6.92 -6.06 8.79
CA SER A 97 8.06 -6.93 9.13
C SER A 97 9.31 -6.66 8.29
N GLY A 98 9.19 -5.88 7.20
CA GLY A 98 10.27 -5.68 6.23
C GLY A 98 10.43 -6.83 5.23
N ALA A 99 9.60 -7.89 5.31
CA ALA A 99 9.57 -8.93 4.29
C ALA A 99 9.22 -8.37 2.91
N ILE A 100 8.31 -7.39 2.87
CA ILE A 100 8.05 -6.57 1.69
C ILE A 100 8.72 -5.22 1.91
N HIS A 101 9.62 -4.84 1.02
CA HIS A 101 10.33 -3.56 1.10
C HIS A 101 10.71 -3.06 -0.29
N PHE A 102 11.07 -1.78 -0.37
CA PHE A 102 11.72 -1.25 -1.56
C PHE A 102 13.21 -1.57 -1.52
N ARG A 103 13.75 -2.07 -2.63
CA ARG A 103 15.18 -2.25 -2.85
C ARG A 103 15.67 -1.37 -3.98
N ARG A 104 16.85 -0.76 -3.82
CA ARG A 104 17.55 -0.07 -4.91
C ARG A 104 18.14 -1.09 -5.89
N ILE A 105 17.93 -0.87 -7.17
CA ILE A 105 18.54 -1.64 -8.23
C ILE A 105 19.76 -0.89 -8.79
N PRO A 106 20.93 -1.53 -8.92
CA PRO A 106 22.08 -0.94 -9.59
C PRO A 106 21.79 -0.79 -11.09
N GLU A 107 22.51 0.14 -11.74
CA GLU A 107 22.37 0.44 -13.17
C GLU A 107 22.42 -0.80 -14.06
N ALA A 108 23.35 -1.72 -13.78
CA ALA A 108 23.50 -2.96 -14.55
C ALA A 108 22.25 -3.86 -14.44
N GLU A 109 21.65 -3.95 -13.25
CA GLU A 109 20.41 -4.70 -13.04
C GLU A 109 19.23 -4.01 -13.73
N PHE A 110 19.15 -2.68 -13.62
CA PHE A 110 18.14 -1.90 -14.34
C PHE A 110 18.20 -2.09 -15.85
N ALA A 111 19.40 -2.03 -16.45
CA ALA A 111 19.59 -2.25 -17.87
C ALA A 111 19.13 -3.65 -18.32
N LEU A 112 19.42 -4.68 -17.52
CA LEU A 112 18.96 -6.05 -17.77
C LEU A 112 17.44 -6.15 -17.70
N LEU A 113 16.82 -5.61 -16.65
CA LEU A 113 15.37 -5.65 -16.49
C LEU A 113 14.65 -4.84 -17.59
N ASN A 114 15.22 -3.70 -18.00
CA ASN A 114 14.68 -2.90 -19.09
C ASN A 114 14.79 -3.64 -20.44
N ALA A 115 15.93 -4.26 -20.73
CA ALA A 115 16.11 -5.06 -21.93
C ALA A 115 15.14 -6.26 -21.98
N GLN A 116 14.94 -6.96 -20.85
CA GLN A 116 13.95 -8.05 -20.75
C GLN A 116 12.54 -7.57 -21.04
N ARG A 117 12.16 -6.39 -20.54
CA ARG A 117 10.85 -5.79 -20.77
C ARG A 117 10.66 -5.38 -22.23
N GLU A 118 11.68 -4.82 -22.88
CA GLU A 118 11.64 -4.47 -24.30
C GLU A 118 11.56 -5.72 -25.18
N ALA A 119 12.33 -6.77 -24.87
CA ALA A 119 12.30 -8.03 -25.59
C ALA A 119 10.95 -8.78 -25.40
N GLY A 120 10.37 -8.74 -24.20
CA GLY A 120 9.06 -9.34 -23.91
C GLY A 120 7.87 -8.49 -24.36
N GLY A 121 8.08 -7.21 -24.65
CA GLY A 121 7.08 -6.28 -25.18
C GLY A 121 7.01 -6.25 -26.71
N SER A 122 7.80 -7.07 -27.40
CA SER A 122 7.89 -7.11 -28.86
C SER A 122 7.16 -8.31 -29.48
N ALA A 123 6.10 -8.79 -28.83
CA ALA A 123 5.20 -9.83 -29.32
C ALA A 123 3.72 -9.46 -29.10
N ASP A 124 3.30 -8.32 -29.65
CA ASP A 124 1.95 -8.08 -30.21
C ASP A 124 1.97 -6.82 -31.07
#